data_AF-A0A926MWH8-F1
#
_entry.id   AF-A0A926MWH8-F1
#
_cell.length_a   1.000
_cell.length_b   1.000
_cell.length_c   1.000
_cell.angle_alpha   90.00
_cell.angle_beta   90.00
_cell.angle_gamma   90.00
#
_symmetry.space_group_name_H-M   'P 1'
#
loop_
_entity.id
_entity.type
_entity.pdbx_description
1 polymer ?
#
loop_
_entity_poly.entity_id
_entity_poly.type
_entity_poly.pdbx_seq_one_letter_code
_entity_poly.pdbx_strand_id
1 'polypeptide(L)'
;GSNPVNTFMKITLPLILPGVISGGLFAFVTSFDEVVVVLFLAGLENTTIPVQMWTGLREQLSPTILAVATCLIILSTLILVTAELLRRRSERLRGINR
;
A
#
# COMPACT_ATOMS: atom_id res chain seq x y z
N GLY A 1 35.77 12.52 -8.76
CA GLY A 1 34.64 12.29 -7.83
C GLY A 1 33.43 11.89 -8.63
N SER A 2 32.72 10.84 -8.22
CA SER A 2 31.47 10.43 -8.89
C SER A 2 30.39 11.50 -8.68
N ASN A 3 29.72 11.90 -9.76
CA ASN A 3 28.60 12.85 -9.74
C ASN A 3 27.54 12.40 -8.69
N PRO A 4 27.02 13.31 -7.82
CA PRO A 4 25.99 13.02 -6.83
C PRO A 4 24.80 12.20 -7.36
N VAL A 5 24.35 12.46 -8.59
CA VAL A 5 23.24 11.71 -9.22
C VAL A 5 23.61 10.24 -9.46
N ASN A 6 24.86 9.99 -9.86
CA ASN A 6 25.36 8.65 -10.15
C ASN A 6 25.56 7.85 -8.85
N THR A 7 26.00 8.53 -7.78
CA THR A 7 26.11 7.97 -6.42
C THR A 7 24.72 7.63 -5.86
N PHE A 8 23.73 8.52 -6.03
CA PHE A 8 22.35 8.25 -5.63
C PHE A 8 21.77 7.04 -6.37
N MET A 9 21.83 7.02 -7.70
CA MET A 9 21.25 5.93 -8.50
C MET A 9 21.92 4.57 -8.29
N LYS A 10 23.25 4.53 -8.12
CA LYS A 10 24.00 3.26 -8.03
C LYS A 10 24.20 2.74 -6.62
N ILE A 11 24.16 3.61 -5.61
CA ILE A 11 24.47 3.25 -4.22
C ILE A 11 23.25 3.47 -3.34
N THR A 12 22.78 4.71 -3.26
CA THR A 12 21.71 5.07 -2.31
C THR A 12 20.38 4.43 -2.69
N LEU A 13 19.96 4.54 -3.95
CA LEU A 13 18.69 4.02 -4.46
C LEU A 13 18.56 2.50 -4.24
N PRO A 14 19.50 1.63 -4.67
CA PRO A 14 19.38 0.19 -4.42
C PRO A 14 19.42 -0.17 -2.92
N LEU A 15 20.10 0.63 -2.08
CA LEU A 15 20.08 0.44 -0.63
C LEU A 15 18.71 0.74 -0.01
N ILE A 16 18.05 1.82 -0.44
CA ILE A 16 16.74 2.23 0.09
C ILE A 16 15.57 1.60 -0.66
N LEU A 17 15.82 0.97 -1.81
CA LEU A 17 14.83 0.34 -2.68
C LEU A 17 13.84 -0.57 -1.94
N PRO A 18 14.24 -1.51 -1.05
CA PRO A 18 13.28 -2.32 -0.31
C PRO A 18 12.35 -1.45 0.56
N GLY A 19 12.86 -0.36 1.16
CA GLY A 19 12.05 0.59 1.92
C GLY A 19 11.12 1.43 1.05
N VAL A 20 11.59 1.85 -0.13
CA VAL A 20 10.77 2.56 -1.13
C VAL A 20 9.64 1.68 -1.66
N ILE A 21 9.91 0.39 -1.90
CA ILE A 21 8.88 -0.57 -2.31
C ILE A 21 7.83 -0.74 -1.20
N SER A 22 8.25 -0.87 0.07
CA SER A 22 7.32 -0.91 1.20
C SER A 22 6.50 0.38 1.29
N GLY A 23 7.13 1.55 1.21
CA GLY A 23 6.44 2.84 1.24
C GLY A 23 5.46 3.03 0.08
N GLY A 24 5.82 2.59 -1.13
CA GLY A 24 4.95 2.62 -2.30
C GLY A 24 3.74 1.70 -2.15
N LEU A 25 3.92 0.51 -1.56
CA LEU A 25 2.81 -0.40 -1.28
C LEU A 25 1.85 0.18 -0.23
N PHE A 26 2.37 0.81 0.82
CA PHE A 26 1.55 1.52 1.80
C PHE A 26 0.79 2.68 1.17
N ALA A 27 1.46 3.53 0.38
CA ALA A 27 0.82 4.64 -0.31
C ALA A 27 -0.27 4.17 -1.30
N PHE A 28 -0.05 3.05 -1.98
CA PHE A 28 -1.04 2.44 -2.86
C PHE A 28 -2.26 1.94 -2.08
N VAL A 29 -2.09 1.27 -0.96
CA VAL A 29 -3.22 0.82 -0.12
C VAL A 29 -4.00 2.01 0.43
N THR A 30 -3.31 3.05 0.90
CA THR A 30 -3.95 4.27 1.41
C THR A 30 -4.79 4.99 0.36
N SER A 31 -4.41 4.95 -0.93
CA SER A 31 -5.20 5.61 -1.98
C SER A 31 -6.58 4.97 -2.19
N PHE A 32 -6.74 3.68 -1.88
CA PHE A 32 -8.05 3.02 -1.90
C PHE A 32 -8.89 3.30 -0.65
N ASP A 33 -8.30 3.84 0.42
CA ASP A 33 -9.02 4.22 1.65
C ASP A 33 -9.65 5.62 1.55
N GLU A 34 -9.18 6.46 0.62
CA GLU A 34 -9.71 7.81 0.39
C GLU A 34 -11.08 7.86 -0.32
N VAL A 35 -11.83 6.75 -0.40
CA VAL A 35 -13.16 6.68 -1.03
C VAL A 35 -14.10 7.78 -0.53
N VAL A 36 -14.04 8.09 0.78
CA VAL A 36 -14.87 9.14 1.40
C VAL A 36 -14.53 10.50 0.80
N VAL A 37 -13.24 10.82 0.65
CA VAL A 37 -12.78 12.10 0.08
C VAL A 37 -13.14 12.17 -1.40
N VAL A 38 -12.91 11.10 -2.16
CA VAL A 38 -13.27 11.02 -3.58
C VAL A 38 -14.78 11.14 -3.78
N LEU A 39 -15.62 10.59 -2.90
CA LEU A 39 -17.07 10.73 -3.00
C LEU A 39 -17.56 12.18 -2.80
N PHE A 40 -16.84 12.98 -2.02
CA PHE A 40 -17.14 14.40 -1.82
C PHE A 40 -16.51 15.32 -2.88
N LEU A 41 -15.40 14.90 -3.50
CA LEU A 41 -14.62 15.71 -4.44
C LEU A 41 -14.88 15.36 -5.92
N ALA A 42 -15.14 14.09 -6.23
CA ALA A 42 -15.49 13.64 -7.58
C ALA A 42 -16.98 13.91 -7.83
N GLY A 43 -17.27 14.96 -8.60
CA GLY A 43 -18.58 15.13 -9.22
C GLY A 43 -18.94 13.93 -10.10
N LEU A 44 -20.24 13.75 -10.35
CA LEU A 44 -20.93 12.62 -10.99
C LEU A 44 -20.30 12.07 -12.30
N GLU A 45 -19.33 12.77 -12.90
CA GLU A 45 -18.72 12.45 -14.19
C GLU A 45 -17.42 11.61 -14.09
N ASN A 46 -16.82 11.43 -12.91
CA ASN A 46 -15.60 10.64 -12.73
C ASN A 46 -15.84 9.39 -11.86
N THR A 47 -16.29 8.31 -12.47
CA THR A 47 -16.45 7.02 -11.77
C THR A 47 -15.08 6.34 -11.59
N THR A 48 -14.49 6.51 -10.42
CA THR A 48 -13.34 5.70 -9.98
C THR A 48 -13.82 4.36 -9.41
N ILE A 49 -12.97 3.33 -9.43
CA ILE A 49 -13.23 1.98 -8.84
C ILE A 49 -13.96 2.06 -7.48
N PRO A 50 -13.53 2.89 -6.50
CA PRO A 50 -14.20 2.98 -5.21
C PRO A 50 -15.59 3.62 -5.21
N VAL A 51 -15.87 4.55 -6.12
CA VAL A 51 -17.20 5.18 -6.25
C VAL A 51 -18.23 4.17 -6.77
N GLN A 52 -17.83 3.28 -7.71
CA GLN A 52 -18.69 2.20 -8.17
C GLN A 52 -19.00 1.16 -7.08
N MET A 53 -18.06 0.89 -6.17
CA MET A 53 -18.34 0.04 -5.00
C MET A 53 -19.37 0.69 -4.07
N TRP A 54 -19.30 2.02 -3.87
CA TRP A 54 -20.23 2.75 -3.01
C TRP A 54 -21.64 2.82 -3.57
N THR A 55 -21.81 3.07 -4.87
CA THR A 55 -23.13 3.03 -5.50
C THR A 55 -23.72 1.62 -5.52
N GLY A 56 -22.87 0.60 -5.71
CA GLY A 56 -23.27 -0.82 -5.62
C GLY A 56 -23.76 -1.26 -4.23
N LEU A 57 -23.36 -0.59 -3.14
CA LEU A 57 -23.89 -0.85 -1.78
C LEU A 57 -25.33 -0.37 -1.60
N ARG A 58 -25.73 0.67 -2.35
CA ARG A 58 -26.99 1.39 -2.12
C ARG A 58 -28.17 0.74 -2.86
N GLU A 59 -27.91 -0.02 -3.93
CA GLU A 59 -28.97 -0.65 -4.73
C GLU A 59 -29.30 -2.10 -4.36
N GLN A 60 -28.45 -2.77 -3.58
CA GLN A 60 -28.65 -4.08 -2.92
C GLN A 60 -27.37 -4.30 -2.09
N LEU A 61 -27.42 -5.04 -0.97
CA LEU A 61 -26.19 -5.49 -0.28
C LEU A 61 -25.46 -6.47 -1.21
N SER A 62 -24.77 -5.95 -2.22
CA SER A 62 -24.15 -6.75 -3.25
C SER A 62 -22.98 -7.50 -2.62
N PRO A 63 -22.95 -8.85 -2.69
CA PRO A 63 -21.88 -9.68 -2.14
C PRO A 63 -20.49 -9.27 -2.66
N THR A 64 -20.44 -8.51 -3.76
CA THR A 64 -19.23 -7.93 -4.33
C THR A 64 -18.51 -6.97 -3.37
N ILE A 65 -19.21 -6.13 -2.59
CA ILE A 65 -18.52 -5.22 -1.65
C ILE A 65 -17.94 -5.99 -0.48
N LEU A 66 -18.67 -6.98 0.03
CA LEU A 66 -18.14 -7.88 1.05
C LEU A 66 -16.90 -8.62 0.54
N ALA A 67 -16.90 -9.11 -0.70
CA ALA A 67 -15.74 -9.75 -1.30
C ALA A 67 -14.52 -8.80 -1.39
N VAL A 68 -14.73 -7.55 -1.80
CA VAL A 68 -13.63 -6.57 -1.83
C VAL A 68 -13.14 -6.22 -0.44
N ALA A 69 -14.03 -6.04 0.54
CA ALA A 69 -13.64 -5.79 1.94
C ALA A 69 -12.78 -6.94 2.50
N THR A 70 -13.16 -8.19 2.26
CA THR A 70 -12.34 -9.35 2.69
C THR A 70 -10.99 -9.38 1.97
N CYS A 71 -10.94 -9.06 0.67
CA CYS A 71 -9.69 -8.95 -0.08
C CYS A 71 -8.75 -7.87 0.48
N LEU A 72 -9.29 -6.70 0.84
CA LEU A 72 -8.52 -5.61 1.46
C LEU A 72 -7.99 -6.00 2.84
N ILE A 73 -8.81 -6.67 3.65
CA ILE A 73 -8.40 -7.18 4.97
C ILE A 73 -7.28 -8.22 4.81
N ILE A 74 -7.41 -9.16 3.88
CA ILE A 74 -6.39 -10.18 3.59
C ILE A 74 -5.10 -9.50 3.15
N LEU A 75 -5.17 -8.55 2.21
CA LEU A 75 -4.01 -7.82 1.71
C LEU A 75 -3.30 -7.05 2.82
N SER A 76 -4.03 -6.29 3.64
CA SER A 76 -3.46 -5.54 4.77
C SER A 76 -2.81 -6.47 5.79
N THR A 77 -3.44 -7.62 6.07
CA THR A 77 -2.88 -8.63 6.96
C THR A 77 -1.58 -9.21 6.39
N LEU A 78 -1.55 -9.50 5.09
CA LEU A 78 -0.37 -10.03 4.39
C LEU A 78 0.80 -9.03 4.42
N ILE A 79 0.52 -7.75 4.23
CA ILE A 79 1.52 -6.67 4.33
C ILE A 79 2.08 -6.57 5.75
N LEU A 80 1.22 -6.59 6.77
CA LEU A 80 1.69 -6.54 8.17
C LEU A 80 2.49 -7.78 8.56
N VAL A 81 2.04 -8.97 8.16
CA VAL A 81 2.75 -10.22 8.40
C VAL A 81 4.11 -10.22 7.70
N THR A 82 4.16 -9.81 6.43
CA THR A 82 5.44 -9.74 5.70
C THR A 82 6.37 -8.69 6.31
N ALA A 83 5.87 -7.51 6.69
CA ALA A 83 6.66 -6.49 7.38
C ALA A 83 7.23 -7.01 8.70
N GLU A 84 6.43 -7.71 9.51
CA GLU A 84 6.86 -8.31 10.78
C GLU A 84 7.87 -9.45 10.57
N LEU A 85 7.69 -10.28 9.53
CA LEU A 85 8.66 -11.33 9.17
C LEU A 85 9.99 -10.74 8.71
N LEU A 86 9.96 -9.68 7.89
CA LEU A 86 11.15 -8.94 7.49
C LEU A 86 11.82 -8.29 8.71
N ARG A 87 11.04 -7.71 9.64
CA ARG A 87 11.54 -7.14 10.89
C ARG A 87 12.23 -8.19 11.74
N ARG A 88 11.61 -9.35 11.95
CA ARG A 88 12.21 -10.49 12.68
C ARG A 88 13.49 -11.01 12.02
N ARG A 89 13.53 -11.05 10.69
CA ARG A 89 14.74 -11.45 9.95
C ARG A 89 15.85 -10.39 10.08
N SER A 90 15.49 -9.11 10.07
CA SER A 90 16.42 -8.00 10.30
C SER A 90 16.93 -7.98 11.75
N GLU A 91 16.10 -8.31 12.74
CA GLU A 91 16.52 -8.46 14.13
C GLU A 91 17.42 -9.67 14.36
N ARG A 92 17.20 -10.80 13.66
CA ARG A 92 18.15 -11.92 13.64
C ARG A 92 19.50 -11.55 13.02
N LEU A 93 19.50 -10.73 11.96
CA LEU A 93 20.73 -10.20 11.34
C LEU A 93 21.41 -9.13 12.20
N ARG A 94 20.62 -8.40 13.00
CA ARG A 94 21.08 -7.48 14.05
C ARG A 94 21.25 -8.18 15.40
N GLY A 95 21.37 -9.51 15.40
CA GLY A 95 21.84 -10.32 16.52
C GLY A 95 23.27 -9.94 16.88
N ILE A 96 23.37 -8.81 17.57
CA ILE A 96 24.19 -8.55 18.74
C ILE A 96 25.47 -9.38 18.72
N ASN A 97 26.44 -8.85 17.96
CA ASN A 97 27.84 -8.84 18.36
C ASN A 97 27.86 -8.51 19.86
N ARG A 98 28.05 -9.52 20.71
CA ARG A 98 28.41 -9.35 22.11
C ARG A 98 29.78 -9.97 22.30
#